data_AF-A0A8S3FEP8-F1
#
_entry.id   AF-A0A8S3FEP8-F1
#
_cell.length_a   1.000
_cell.length_b   1.000
_cell.length_c   1.000
_cell.angle_alpha   90.00
_cell.angle_beta   90.00
_cell.angle_gamma   90.00
#
_symmetry.space_group_name_H-M   'P 1'
#
loop_
_entity.id
_entity.type
_entity.pdbx_description
1 polymer ?
#
loop_
_entity_poly.entity_id
_entity_poly.type
_entity_poly.pdbx_seq_one_letter_code
_entity_poly.pdbx_strand_id
1 'polypeptide(L)'
;VSRCGMIYMEPASLGWRPIFTSWVNLLPPTLTEQHKKLIVELFERFVDPCIAYLRKGGLKELSPTSDSNLVRSLMNILDCLFEKFHDPKKFASYVTKEIFTWIEGMFFFALIWSIGITGDTNSRVKFDIFLRKIMVAGIDDEEKRNFSLLDPVPAPTKPYTALLPENLTIYHYKFVSETADEENAREKPPDAEEGNQYWEPWSYQLYNVPLIAKDTLFNEIIV
;
A
#
# COMPACT_ATOMS: atom_id res chain seq x y z
N VAL A 1 -42.96 -10.29 -13.57
CA VAL A 1 -41.71 -10.15 -14.35
C VAL A 1 -41.36 -11.54 -14.90
N SER A 2 -41.75 -11.88 -16.14
CA SER A 2 -41.79 -13.29 -16.62
C SER A 2 -41.26 -13.49 -18.05
N ARG A 3 -40.67 -12.46 -18.67
CA ARG A 3 -40.14 -12.54 -20.04
C ARG A 3 -38.70 -12.05 -20.17
N CYS A 4 -38.03 -11.81 -19.05
CA CYS A 4 -36.62 -11.43 -19.01
C CYS A 4 -35.85 -12.52 -18.26
N GLY A 5 -34.87 -13.13 -18.93
CA GLY A 5 -33.90 -13.98 -18.25
C GLY A 5 -33.08 -13.12 -17.30
N MET A 6 -33.15 -13.40 -16.00
CA MET A 6 -32.31 -12.75 -15.00
C MET A 6 -31.10 -13.65 -14.77
N ILE A 7 -29.90 -13.15 -15.06
CA ILE A 7 -28.65 -13.82 -14.71
C ILE A 7 -28.18 -13.20 -13.40
N TYR A 8 -28.27 -13.97 -12.32
CA TYR A 8 -27.69 -13.59 -11.04
C TYR A 8 -26.25 -14.07 -11.03
N MET A 9 -25.30 -13.13 -10.98
CA MET A 9 -23.90 -13.44 -10.73
C MET A 9 -23.60 -13.14 -9.27
N GLU A 10 -22.98 -14.09 -8.60
CA GLU A 10 -22.49 -13.89 -7.24
C GLU A 10 -21.21 -13.04 -7.30
N PRO A 11 -21.18 -11.82 -6.71
CA PRO A 11 -20.00 -10.95 -6.78
C PRO A 11 -18.72 -11.59 -6.21
N ALA A 12 -18.86 -12.51 -5.24
CA ALA A 12 -17.75 -13.23 -4.62
C ALA A 12 -17.08 -14.24 -5.57
N SER A 13 -17.78 -14.70 -6.61
CA SER A 13 -17.28 -15.74 -7.52
C SER A 13 -16.28 -15.23 -8.57
N LEU A 14 -16.24 -13.92 -8.84
CA LEU A 14 -15.30 -13.33 -9.79
C LEU A 14 -13.92 -13.04 -9.17
N GLY A 15 -13.89 -12.73 -7.87
CA GLY A 15 -12.67 -12.33 -7.15
C GLY A 15 -12.08 -11.01 -7.63
N TRP A 16 -10.84 -10.73 -7.23
CA TRP A 16 -10.13 -9.49 -7.60
C TRP A 16 -9.29 -9.63 -8.87
N ARG A 17 -8.85 -10.86 -9.20
CA ARG A 17 -7.91 -11.14 -10.30
C ARG A 17 -8.38 -10.64 -11.67
N PRO A 18 -9.64 -10.78 -12.10
CA PRO A 18 -10.07 -10.27 -13.41
C PRO A 18 -9.95 -8.74 -13.53
N ILE A 19 -10.26 -8.01 -12.45
CA ILE A 19 -10.13 -6.54 -12.41
C ILE A 19 -8.64 -6.16 -12.43
N PHE A 20 -7.81 -6.89 -11.68
CA PHE A 20 -6.37 -6.69 -11.67
C PHE A 20 -5.72 -6.97 -13.03
N THR A 21 -6.05 -8.08 -13.70
CA THR A 21 -5.56 -8.38 -15.04
C THR A 21 -5.92 -7.27 -16.03
N SER A 22 -7.14 -6.73 -15.94
CA SER A 22 -7.52 -5.58 -16.76
C SER A 22 -6.68 -4.34 -16.44
N TRP A 23 -6.42 -4.07 -15.16
CA TRP A 23 -5.62 -2.92 -14.72
C TRP A 23 -4.16 -3.02 -15.14
N VAL A 24 -3.55 -4.21 -15.09
CA VAL A 24 -2.17 -4.44 -15.56
C VAL A 24 -2.01 -4.06 -17.04
N ASN A 25 -3.05 -4.26 -17.86
CA ASN A 25 -3.05 -3.87 -19.28
C ASN A 25 -3.16 -2.35 -19.49
N LEU A 26 -3.56 -1.59 -18.47
CA LEU A 26 -3.69 -0.12 -18.50
C LEU A 26 -2.48 0.59 -17.90
N LEU A 27 -1.51 -0.15 -17.36
CA LEU A 27 -0.29 0.42 -16.78
C LEU A 27 0.49 1.28 -17.79
N PRO A 28 1.24 2.29 -17.33
CA PRO A 28 2.03 3.17 -18.18
C PRO A 28 2.89 2.38 -19.19
N PRO A 29 2.92 2.77 -20.48
CA PRO A 29 3.69 2.06 -21.51
C PRO A 29 5.21 2.14 -21.31
N THR A 30 5.67 3.05 -20.45
CA THR A 30 7.06 3.18 -20.01
C THR A 30 7.51 2.02 -19.11
N LEU A 31 6.57 1.36 -18.41
CA LEU A 31 6.89 0.22 -17.55
C LEU A 31 7.22 -1.02 -18.40
N THR A 32 8.45 -1.49 -18.26
CA THR A 32 8.92 -2.73 -18.87
C THR A 32 8.15 -3.96 -18.38
N GLU A 33 8.22 -5.05 -19.13
CA GLU A 33 7.64 -6.35 -18.72
C GLU A 33 8.20 -6.86 -17.40
N GLN A 34 9.45 -6.50 -17.05
CA GLN A 34 10.03 -6.85 -15.74
C GLN A 34 9.36 -6.07 -14.60
N HIS A 35 9.03 -4.79 -14.82
CA HIS A 35 8.29 -3.99 -13.83
C HIS A 35 6.87 -4.54 -13.63
N LYS A 36 6.17 -4.87 -14.72
CA LYS A 36 4.83 -5.48 -14.65
C LYS A 36 4.86 -6.83 -13.94
N LYS A 37 5.88 -7.66 -14.22
CA LYS A 37 6.07 -8.94 -13.53
C LYS A 37 6.25 -8.74 -12.01
N LEU A 38 7.05 -7.76 -11.59
CA LEU A 38 7.18 -7.42 -10.16
C LEU A 38 5.82 -7.03 -9.56
N ILE A 39 5.04 -6.18 -10.24
CA ILE A 39 3.70 -5.76 -9.77
C ILE A 39 2.80 -6.99 -9.59
N VAL A 40 2.77 -7.90 -10.57
CA VAL A 40 1.99 -9.15 -10.47
C VAL A 40 2.45 -10.02 -9.29
N GLU A 41 3.76 -10.20 -9.11
CA GLU A 41 4.31 -10.96 -7.99
C GLU A 41 3.95 -10.34 -6.62
N LEU A 42 3.95 -9.02 -6.51
CA LEU A 42 3.52 -8.31 -5.30
C LEU A 42 2.03 -8.52 -5.01
N PHE A 43 1.16 -8.38 -6.01
CA PHE A 43 -0.27 -8.59 -5.81
C PHE A 43 -0.59 -10.04 -5.42
N GLU A 44 -0.08 -11.02 -6.16
CA GLU A 44 -0.34 -12.44 -5.90
C GLU A 44 0.19 -12.87 -4.52
N ARG A 45 1.31 -12.29 -4.06
CA ARG A 45 1.89 -12.65 -2.76
C ARG A 45 1.17 -12.02 -1.57
N PHE A 46 0.69 -10.77 -1.68
CA PHE A 46 0.21 -10.01 -0.53
C PHE A 46 -1.31 -9.88 -0.44
N VAL A 47 -2.03 -9.82 -1.56
CA VAL A 47 -3.46 -9.48 -1.55
C VAL A 47 -4.30 -10.54 -0.85
N ASP A 48 -4.18 -11.80 -1.26
CA ASP A 48 -4.97 -12.89 -0.67
C ASP A 48 -4.67 -13.09 0.82
N PRO A 49 -3.40 -13.13 1.29
CA PRO A 49 -3.12 -13.21 2.72
C PRO A 49 -3.63 -12.02 3.53
N CYS A 50 -3.53 -10.79 3.01
CA CYS A 50 -4.04 -9.61 3.71
C CYS A 50 -5.57 -9.62 3.81
N ILE A 51 -6.27 -10.01 2.75
CA ILE A 51 -7.73 -10.16 2.77
C ILE A 51 -8.15 -11.30 3.69
N ALA A 52 -7.48 -12.46 3.62
CA ALA A 52 -7.77 -13.58 4.50
C ALA A 52 -7.60 -13.21 5.98
N TYR A 53 -6.52 -12.49 6.31
CA TYR A 53 -6.30 -12.00 7.68
C TYR A 53 -7.36 -10.99 8.10
N LEU A 54 -7.76 -10.08 7.21
CA LEU A 54 -8.85 -9.13 7.45
C LEU A 54 -10.19 -9.83 7.75
N ARG A 55 -10.55 -10.84 6.96
CA ARG A 55 -11.85 -11.53 7.06
C ARG A 55 -11.92 -12.57 8.17
N LYS A 56 -10.82 -13.29 8.42
CA LYS A 56 -10.81 -14.49 9.29
C LYS A 56 -9.81 -14.39 10.44
N GLY A 57 -8.84 -13.49 10.38
CA GLY A 57 -7.77 -13.34 11.37
C GLY A 57 -8.16 -12.58 12.64
N GLY A 58 -9.44 -12.33 12.87
CA GLY A 58 -9.91 -11.60 14.05
C GLY A 58 -9.60 -10.09 14.02
N LEU A 59 -9.51 -9.52 12.81
CA LEU A 59 -9.53 -8.08 12.60
C LEU A 59 -10.97 -7.58 12.56
N LYS A 60 -11.20 -6.38 13.09
CA LYS A 60 -12.49 -5.73 13.13
C LYS A 60 -12.46 -4.48 12.26
N GLU A 61 -13.24 -4.52 11.19
CA GLU A 61 -13.43 -3.37 10.30
C GLU A 61 -14.37 -2.34 10.93
N LEU A 62 -14.11 -1.06 10.65
CA LEU A 62 -14.97 0.05 11.04
C LEU A 62 -16.29 0.07 10.25
N SER A 63 -16.22 -0.36 8.99
CA SER A 63 -17.35 -0.43 8.06
C SER A 63 -17.21 -1.68 7.18
N PRO A 64 -18.31 -2.35 6.81
CA PRO A 64 -18.26 -3.48 5.89
C PRO A 64 -17.63 -3.08 4.55
N THR A 65 -16.68 -3.88 4.06
CA THR A 65 -16.06 -3.69 2.74
C THR A 65 -16.21 -4.92 1.86
N SER A 66 -15.99 -4.78 0.55
CA SER A 66 -15.91 -5.90 -0.38
C SER A 66 -14.47 -6.08 -0.87
N ASP A 67 -14.06 -7.33 -1.05
CA ASP A 67 -12.69 -7.69 -1.43
C ASP A 67 -12.26 -7.02 -2.73
N SER A 68 -13.12 -7.04 -3.75
CA SER A 68 -12.86 -6.37 -5.03
C SER A 68 -12.70 -4.85 -4.89
N ASN A 69 -13.44 -4.20 -3.97
CA ASN A 69 -13.32 -2.76 -3.75
C ASN A 69 -12.04 -2.40 -2.98
N LEU A 70 -11.60 -3.26 -2.06
CA LEU A 70 -10.31 -3.07 -1.39
C LEU A 70 -9.15 -3.10 -2.39
N VAL A 71 -9.14 -4.11 -3.27
CA VAL A 71 -8.10 -4.24 -4.31
C VAL A 71 -8.21 -3.11 -5.33
N ARG A 72 -9.44 -2.67 -5.67
CA ARG A 72 -9.64 -1.48 -6.51
C ARG A 72 -9.09 -0.22 -5.87
N SER A 73 -9.30 -0.03 -4.55
CA SER A 73 -8.73 1.09 -3.82
C SER A 73 -7.20 1.06 -3.82
N LEU A 74 -6.61 -0.13 -3.70
CA LEU A 74 -5.16 -0.32 -3.80
C LEU A 74 -4.65 0.13 -5.18
N MET A 75 -5.29 -0.34 -6.26
CA MET A 75 -4.94 0.05 -7.64
C MET A 75 -5.10 1.55 -7.89
N ASN A 76 -6.18 2.18 -7.37
CA ASN A 76 -6.38 3.63 -7.50
C ASN A 76 -5.25 4.43 -6.83
N ILE A 77 -4.80 4.02 -5.64
CA ILE A 77 -3.66 4.68 -4.96
C ILE A 77 -2.38 4.48 -5.77
N LEU A 78 -2.16 3.28 -6.33
CA LEU A 78 -1.03 3.01 -7.20
C LEU A 78 -1.06 3.87 -8.46
N ASP A 79 -2.22 4.07 -9.10
CA ASP A 79 -2.35 4.95 -10.27
C ASP A 79 -1.90 6.37 -9.94
N CYS A 80 -2.31 6.91 -8.79
CA CYS A 80 -1.86 8.22 -8.33
C CYS A 80 -0.34 8.28 -8.13
N LEU A 81 0.29 7.22 -7.62
CA LEU A 81 1.73 7.16 -7.39
C LEU A 81 2.52 6.92 -8.69
N PHE A 82 1.94 6.19 -9.64
CA PHE A 82 2.52 5.87 -10.94
C PHE A 82 2.40 7.00 -11.96
N GLU A 83 1.71 8.10 -11.63
CA GLU A 83 1.64 9.31 -12.47
C GLU A 83 3.03 9.72 -12.99
N LYS A 84 4.06 9.64 -12.14
CA LYS A 84 5.44 10.01 -12.52
C LYS A 84 6.09 9.09 -13.56
N PHE A 85 5.53 7.91 -13.80
CA PHE A 85 5.98 6.99 -14.82
C PHE A 85 5.35 7.27 -16.18
N HIS A 86 4.31 8.11 -16.28
CA HIS A 86 3.67 8.39 -17.57
C HIS A 86 4.53 9.25 -18.51
N ASP A 87 5.40 10.12 -17.98
CA ASP A 87 6.30 10.95 -18.80
C ASP A 87 7.54 10.16 -19.25
N PRO A 88 7.68 9.81 -20.55
CA PRO A 88 8.81 9.02 -21.03
C PRO A 88 10.16 9.73 -20.89
N LYS A 89 10.19 11.07 -20.91
CA LYS A 89 11.44 11.83 -20.79
C LYS A 89 11.99 11.74 -19.38
N LYS A 90 11.14 11.94 -18.37
CA LYS A 90 11.50 11.76 -16.95
C LYS A 90 11.80 10.30 -16.64
N PHE A 91 11.00 9.38 -17.17
CA PHE A 91 11.21 7.96 -16.95
C PHE A 91 12.59 7.49 -17.43
N ALA A 92 13.05 7.98 -18.59
CA ALA A 92 14.36 7.64 -19.13
C ALA A 92 15.54 8.18 -18.29
N SER A 93 15.34 9.19 -17.44
CA SER A 93 16.37 9.70 -16.54
C SER A 93 16.51 8.90 -15.24
N TYR A 94 15.54 8.07 -14.88
CA TYR A 94 15.58 7.30 -13.64
C TYR A 94 16.54 6.11 -13.72
N VAL A 95 17.19 5.80 -12.61
CA VAL A 95 18.02 4.61 -12.51
C VAL A 95 17.11 3.38 -12.40
N THR A 96 17.34 2.36 -13.23
CA THR A 96 16.50 1.15 -13.27
C THR A 96 16.27 0.53 -11.90
N LYS A 97 17.31 0.42 -11.06
CA LYS A 97 17.21 -0.15 -9.71
C LYS A 97 16.27 0.65 -8.79
N GLU A 98 16.23 1.96 -8.95
CA GLU A 98 15.36 2.84 -8.16
C GLU A 98 13.89 2.63 -8.53
N ILE A 99 13.59 2.39 -9.81
CA ILE A 99 12.22 2.12 -10.29
C ILE A 99 11.64 0.87 -9.61
N PHE A 100 12.41 -0.24 -9.55
CA PHE A 100 11.97 -1.45 -8.85
C PHE A 100 11.72 -1.17 -7.36
N THR A 101 12.61 -0.42 -6.72
CA THR A 101 12.48 -0.05 -5.30
C THR A 101 11.25 0.85 -5.06
N TRP A 102 10.98 1.78 -5.98
CA TRP A 102 9.81 2.65 -5.90
C TRP A 102 8.52 1.87 -6.10
N ILE A 103 8.46 0.93 -7.05
CA ILE A 103 7.30 0.06 -7.25
C ILE A 103 6.99 -0.73 -5.97
N GLU A 104 8.00 -1.31 -5.32
CA GLU A 104 7.84 -2.01 -4.04
C GLU A 104 7.28 -1.09 -2.95
N GLY A 105 7.89 0.09 -2.76
CA GLY A 105 7.46 1.04 -1.73
C GLY A 105 6.07 1.64 -1.99
N MET A 106 5.76 1.98 -3.23
CA MET A 106 4.42 2.43 -3.66
C MET A 106 3.38 1.35 -3.42
N PHE A 107 3.70 0.09 -3.71
CA PHE A 107 2.81 -1.04 -3.44
C PHE A 107 2.54 -1.20 -1.95
N PHE A 108 3.58 -1.20 -1.11
CA PHE A 108 3.38 -1.29 0.34
C PHE A 108 2.56 -0.14 0.89
N PHE A 109 2.85 1.09 0.45
CA PHE A 109 2.06 2.26 0.83
C PHE A 109 0.60 2.11 0.42
N ALA A 110 0.33 1.75 -0.84
CA ALA A 110 -1.02 1.54 -1.34
C ALA A 110 -1.75 0.41 -0.60
N LEU A 111 -1.07 -0.69 -0.26
CA LEU A 111 -1.64 -1.82 0.48
C LEU A 111 -2.04 -1.42 1.91
N ILE A 112 -1.19 -0.66 2.61
CA ILE A 112 -1.46 -0.15 3.95
C ILE A 112 -2.69 0.76 3.94
N TRP A 113 -2.77 1.68 2.98
CA TRP A 113 -3.82 2.68 2.86
C TRP A 113 -5.07 2.24 2.10
N SER A 114 -5.15 0.96 1.71
CA SER A 114 -6.34 0.35 1.11
C SER A 114 -6.89 -0.77 1.99
N ILE A 115 -6.23 -1.93 2.03
CA ILE A 115 -6.66 -3.10 2.81
C ILE A 115 -6.37 -2.87 4.30
N GLY A 116 -5.16 -2.42 4.62
CA GLY A 116 -4.68 -2.34 6.01
C GLY A 116 -5.39 -1.29 6.87
N ILE A 117 -5.95 -0.23 6.29
CA ILE A 117 -6.51 0.91 7.04
C ILE A 117 -7.94 0.67 7.55
N THR A 118 -8.65 -0.32 7.00
CA THR A 118 -10.07 -0.59 7.26
C THR A 118 -10.38 -1.02 8.68
N GLY A 119 -9.38 -1.59 9.37
CA GLY A 119 -9.48 -2.03 10.75
C GLY A 119 -9.57 -0.89 11.76
N ASP A 120 -10.13 -1.20 12.94
CA ASP A 120 -10.04 -0.34 14.12
C ASP A 120 -8.59 -0.25 14.66
N THR A 121 -8.37 0.59 15.69
CA THR A 121 -7.03 0.83 16.26
C THR A 121 -6.31 -0.46 16.67
N ASN A 122 -7.01 -1.40 17.30
CA ASN A 122 -6.42 -2.66 17.74
C ASN A 122 -6.10 -3.57 16.55
N SER A 123 -6.96 -3.59 15.53
CA SER A 123 -6.78 -4.37 14.32
C SER A 123 -5.60 -3.85 13.49
N ARG A 124 -5.39 -2.54 13.46
CA ARG A 124 -4.23 -1.91 12.81
C ARG A 124 -2.91 -2.32 13.43
N VAL A 125 -2.82 -2.42 14.76
CA VAL A 125 -1.61 -2.94 15.44
C VAL A 125 -1.33 -4.39 15.07
N LYS A 126 -2.36 -5.23 15.00
CA LYS A 126 -2.22 -6.62 14.56
C LYS A 126 -1.79 -6.72 13.09
N PHE A 127 -2.38 -5.91 12.22
CA PHE A 127 -2.05 -5.86 10.79
C PHE A 127 -0.63 -5.36 10.55
N ASP A 128 -0.14 -4.38 11.32
CA ASP A 128 1.26 -3.92 11.31
C ASP A 128 2.24 -5.06 11.54
N ILE A 129 2.05 -5.84 12.61
CA ILE A 129 2.88 -7.00 12.94
C ILE A 129 2.82 -8.05 11.82
N PHE A 130 1.61 -8.36 11.35
CA PHE A 130 1.40 -9.33 10.29
C PHE A 130 2.10 -8.92 8.98
N LEU A 131 1.87 -7.68 8.52
CA LEU A 131 2.42 -7.18 7.26
C LEU A 131 3.94 -7.15 7.31
N ARG A 132 4.54 -6.63 8.39
CA ARG A 132 6.00 -6.60 8.57
C ARG A 132 6.59 -8.01 8.53
N LYS A 133 5.92 -8.98 9.16
CA LYS A 133 6.36 -10.39 9.11
C LYS A 133 6.37 -10.91 7.69
N ILE A 134 5.28 -10.77 6.92
CA ILE A 134 5.23 -11.29 5.55
C ILE A 134 6.11 -10.50 4.58
N MET A 135 6.51 -9.25 4.89
CA MET A 135 7.49 -8.53 4.10
C MET A 135 8.89 -9.14 4.20
N VAL A 136 9.31 -9.60 5.39
CA VAL A 136 10.66 -10.11 5.63
C VAL A 136 10.75 -11.63 5.48
N ALA A 137 9.69 -12.34 5.87
CA ALA A 137 9.65 -13.80 5.97
C ALA A 137 8.42 -14.39 5.27
N GLY A 138 8.35 -15.71 5.24
CA GLY A 138 7.13 -16.45 4.91
C GLY A 138 6.28 -16.71 6.16
N ILE A 139 5.12 -17.31 5.95
CA ILE A 139 4.29 -17.94 6.97
C ILE A 139 4.18 -19.41 6.60
N ASP A 140 4.67 -20.28 7.48
CA ASP A 140 4.59 -21.73 7.28
C ASP A 140 3.22 -22.31 7.66
N ASP A 141 3.07 -23.63 7.50
CA ASP A 141 1.82 -24.35 7.80
C ASP A 141 1.45 -24.40 9.29
N GLU A 142 2.40 -24.15 10.19
CA GLU A 142 2.12 -24.10 11.63
C GLU A 142 1.60 -22.72 12.03
N GLU A 143 2.24 -21.68 11.50
CA GLU A 143 1.96 -20.29 11.78
C GLU A 143 0.69 -19.79 11.05
N LYS A 144 0.32 -20.38 9.91
CA LYS A 144 -0.87 -19.96 9.16
C LYS A 144 -2.15 -20.02 9.99
N ARG A 145 -2.21 -20.92 10.98
CA ARG A 145 -3.34 -21.03 11.92
C ARG A 145 -3.50 -19.79 12.80
N ASN A 146 -2.39 -19.16 13.19
CA ASN A 146 -2.40 -17.94 14.01
C ASN A 146 -3.02 -16.74 13.26
N PHE A 147 -2.91 -16.75 11.94
CA PHE A 147 -3.44 -15.72 11.05
C PHE A 147 -4.72 -16.17 10.31
N SER A 148 -5.23 -17.37 10.61
CA SER A 148 -6.41 -17.96 9.93
C SER A 148 -6.31 -17.95 8.40
N LEU A 149 -5.10 -18.16 7.87
CA LEU A 149 -4.86 -18.24 6.42
C LEU A 149 -5.20 -19.65 5.93
N LEU A 150 -5.67 -19.73 4.69
CA LEU A 150 -5.94 -21.01 4.01
C LEU A 150 -4.63 -21.67 3.59
N ASP A 151 -3.78 -20.89 2.93
CA ASP A 151 -2.51 -21.33 2.36
C ASP A 151 -1.33 -20.66 3.08
N PRO A 152 -0.16 -21.33 3.17
CA PRO A 152 1.06 -20.70 3.66
C PRO A 152 1.49 -19.56 2.72
N VAL A 153 2.21 -18.59 3.28
CA VAL A 153 2.78 -17.48 2.50
C VAL A 153 4.25 -17.80 2.23
N PRO A 154 4.68 -17.98 0.98
CA PRO A 154 6.08 -18.27 0.69
C PRO A 154 6.97 -17.10 1.10
N ALA A 155 8.20 -17.40 1.55
CA ALA A 155 9.22 -16.39 1.79
C ALA A 155 9.51 -15.59 0.50
N PRO A 156 9.87 -14.30 0.62
CA PRO A 156 10.18 -13.50 -0.56
C PRO A 156 11.39 -14.10 -1.28
N THR A 157 11.33 -14.20 -2.61
CA THR A 157 12.41 -14.79 -3.43
C THR A 157 13.67 -13.93 -3.40
N LYS A 158 13.51 -12.63 -3.20
CA LYS A 158 14.56 -11.64 -2.97
C LYS A 158 14.11 -10.69 -1.86
N PRO A 159 15.00 -10.22 -0.98
CA PRO A 159 14.65 -9.19 0.00
C PRO A 159 14.12 -7.93 -0.69
N TYR A 160 13.01 -7.39 -0.20
CA TYR A 160 12.52 -6.09 -0.65
C TYR A 160 13.47 -4.98 -0.22
N THR A 161 13.58 -3.96 -1.06
CA THR A 161 14.51 -2.84 -0.85
C THR A 161 13.84 -1.71 -0.08
N ALA A 162 12.52 -1.54 -0.24
CA ALA A 162 11.73 -0.50 0.42
C ALA A 162 11.08 -0.97 1.74
N LEU A 163 11.86 -1.58 2.66
CA LEU A 163 11.36 -1.99 3.97
C LEU A 163 11.00 -0.78 4.86
N LEU A 164 9.93 -0.93 5.65
CA LEU A 164 9.45 0.10 6.59
C LEU A 164 10.37 0.14 7.83
N PRO A 165 10.70 1.34 8.36
CA PRO A 165 11.44 1.46 9.62
C PRO A 165 10.67 0.81 10.79
N GLU A 166 11.37 0.36 11.83
CA GLU A 166 10.79 -0.42 12.95
C GLU A 166 10.29 0.45 14.12
N ASN A 167 10.64 1.74 14.14
CA ASN A 167 10.45 2.61 15.30
C ASN A 167 8.97 2.90 15.59
N LEU A 168 8.16 3.05 14.54
CA LEU A 168 6.73 3.31 14.61
C LEU A 168 5.93 2.26 13.85
N THR A 169 4.61 2.28 13.99
CA THR A 169 3.73 1.43 13.17
C THR A 169 3.78 1.87 11.70
N ILE A 170 3.46 0.94 10.78
CA ILE A 170 3.39 1.17 9.33
C ILE A 170 2.53 2.39 8.93
N TYR A 171 1.57 2.80 9.75
CA TYR A 171 0.65 3.91 9.47
C TYR A 171 1.27 5.29 9.73
N HIS A 172 2.38 5.35 10.47
CA HIS A 172 3.05 6.61 10.76
C HIS A 172 3.99 7.07 9.64
N TYR A 173 4.24 6.23 8.64
CA TYR A 173 5.16 6.52 7.56
C TYR A 173 4.44 6.89 6.27
N LYS A 174 5.03 7.84 5.55
CA LYS A 174 4.74 8.18 4.17
C LYS A 174 5.88 7.68 3.29
N PHE A 175 5.51 7.13 2.14
CA PHE A 175 6.47 6.74 1.12
C PHE A 175 6.96 7.94 0.31
N VAL A 176 8.26 8.02 0.08
CA VAL A 176 8.92 9.09 -0.68
C VAL A 176 9.69 8.46 -1.84
N SER A 177 9.32 8.84 -3.06
CA SER A 177 9.92 8.34 -4.31
C SER A 177 10.87 9.32 -4.98
N GLU A 178 11.12 10.46 -4.34
CA GLU A 178 12.01 11.50 -4.83
C GLU A 178 13.11 11.65 -3.79
N THR A 179 14.37 11.51 -4.22
CA THR A 179 15.43 12.25 -3.53
C THR A 179 15.00 13.70 -3.63
N ALA A 180 14.56 14.30 -2.53
CA ALA A 180 14.03 15.66 -2.52
C ALA A 180 14.82 16.52 -3.50
N ASP A 181 14.16 17.10 -4.50
CA ASP A 181 14.74 18.22 -5.23
C ASP A 181 15.28 19.16 -4.16
N GLU A 182 16.57 19.46 -4.18
CA GLU A 182 17.26 20.20 -3.11
C GLU A 182 16.56 21.53 -2.78
N GLU A 183 15.75 22.07 -3.72
CA GLU A 183 14.90 23.25 -3.54
C GLU A 183 13.72 23.07 -2.56
N ASN A 184 13.24 21.85 -2.33
CA ASN A 184 12.15 21.54 -1.39
C ASN A 184 12.59 20.60 -0.26
N ALA A 185 13.90 20.44 -0.04
CA ALA A 185 14.44 19.70 1.08
C ALA A 185 14.00 20.37 2.40
N ARG A 186 12.90 19.88 2.97
CA ARG A 186 12.36 20.37 4.22
C ARG A 186 13.34 20.05 5.34
N GLU A 187 13.67 21.07 6.16
CA GLU A 187 14.54 20.87 7.30
C GLU A 187 13.97 19.77 8.21
N LYS A 188 14.80 18.78 8.50
CA LYS A 188 14.47 17.68 9.41
C LYS A 188 14.41 18.25 10.83
N PRO A 189 13.37 17.96 11.63
CA PRO A 189 13.31 18.41 13.01
C PRO A 189 14.55 17.96 13.81
N PRO A 190 15.04 18.74 14.78
CA PRO A 190 16.21 18.39 15.59
C PRO A 190 15.99 17.10 16.42
N ASP A 191 14.74 16.80 16.79
CA ASP A 191 14.34 15.61 17.56
C ASP A 191 13.61 14.54 16.70
N ALA A 192 13.81 14.59 15.38
CA ALA A 192 13.07 13.78 14.44
C ALA A 192 13.42 12.29 14.53
N GLU A 193 12.45 11.44 14.91
CA GLU A 193 12.59 9.98 14.86
C GLU A 193 13.04 9.52 13.48
N GLU A 194 14.08 8.70 13.40
CA GLU A 194 14.71 8.33 12.13
C GLU A 194 13.75 7.55 11.21
N GLY A 195 13.39 8.17 10.08
CA GLY A 195 12.93 7.46 8.89
C GLY A 195 14.10 6.82 8.14
N ASN A 196 13.83 6.23 6.98
CA ASN A 196 14.88 5.79 6.06
C ASN A 196 14.79 6.56 4.73
N GLN A 197 15.66 6.24 3.77
CA GLN A 197 15.71 6.95 2.49
C GLN A 197 14.41 6.92 1.67
N TYR A 198 13.45 6.04 2.02
CA TYR A 198 12.18 5.85 1.32
C TYR A 198 10.94 6.14 2.17
N TRP A 199 11.08 6.23 3.48
CA TRP A 199 9.97 6.33 4.43
C TRP A 199 10.21 7.48 5.41
N GLU A 200 9.35 8.50 5.33
CA GLU A 200 9.36 9.65 6.25
C GLU A 200 8.19 9.56 7.24
N PRO A 201 8.37 9.84 8.53
CA PRO A 201 7.24 9.99 9.45
C PRO A 201 6.32 11.14 9.02
N TRP A 202 5.00 10.95 9.10
CA TRP A 202 4.03 12.02 8.82
C TRP A 202 4.25 13.27 9.70
N SER A 203 4.76 13.08 10.92
CA SER A 203 5.10 14.17 11.85
C SER A 203 6.09 15.18 11.27
N TYR A 204 6.95 14.79 10.34
CA TYR A 204 7.89 15.70 9.68
C TYR A 204 7.17 16.78 8.88
N GLN A 205 6.01 16.45 8.31
CA GLN A 205 5.23 17.41 7.54
C GLN A 205 4.63 18.49 8.43
N LEU A 206 4.33 18.16 9.69
CA LEU A 206 3.75 19.09 10.66
C LEU A 206 4.77 20.11 11.19
N TYR A 207 6.07 19.79 11.13
CA TYR A 207 7.11 20.65 11.69
C TYR A 207 7.21 22.02 11.00
N ASN A 208 7.03 22.04 9.68
CA ASN A 208 7.13 23.26 8.87
C ASN A 208 5.77 23.90 8.56
N VAL A 209 4.69 23.45 9.21
CA VAL A 209 3.36 24.05 9.02
C VAL A 209 3.31 25.37 9.80
N PRO A 210 2.85 26.48 9.18
CA PRO A 210 2.67 27.73 9.88
C PRO A 210 1.76 27.58 11.10
N LEU A 211 2.06 28.31 12.17
CA LEU A 211 1.19 28.37 13.34
C LEU A 211 -0.20 28.89 12.93
N ILE A 212 -1.25 28.23 13.41
CA ILE A 212 -2.63 28.67 13.23
C ILE A 212 -2.77 30.07 13.83
N ALA A 213 -3.31 31.02 13.06
CA ALA A 213 -3.49 32.38 13.52
C ALA A 213 -4.58 32.43 14.61
N LYS A 214 -4.43 33.35 15.58
CA LYS A 214 -5.33 33.41 16.74
C LYS A 214 -6.76 33.82 16.38
N ASP A 215 -6.94 34.44 15.23
CA ASP A 215 -8.20 34.89 14.65
C ASP A 215 -8.83 33.84 13.71
N THR A 216 -8.15 32.73 13.43
CA THR A 216 -8.68 31.65 12.59
C THR A 216 -9.89 31.01 13.28
N LEU A 217 -11.00 30.95 12.56
CA LEU A 217 -12.22 30.31 13.05
C LEU A 217 -12.07 28.79 13.04
N PHE A 218 -12.77 28.08 13.94
CA PHE A 218 -12.69 26.61 14.01
C PHE A 218 -13.02 25.92 12.67
N ASN A 219 -13.97 26.47 11.90
CA ASN A 219 -14.34 25.96 10.57
C ASN A 219 -13.28 26.23 9.48
N GLU A 220 -12.29 27.06 9.76
CA GLU A 220 -11.15 27.37 8.88
C GLU A 220 -9.93 26.52 9.22
N ILE A 221 -9.94 25.83 10.37
CA ILE A 221 -8.91 24.88 10.79
C ILE A 221 -9.31 23.50 10.26
N ILE A 222 -9.04 23.24 8.99
CA ILE A 222 -8.98 21.88 8.46
C ILE A 222 -7.50 21.50 8.46
N VAL A 223 -7.09 20.71 9.47
CA VAL A 223 -5.76 20.07 9.52
C VAL A 223 -5.81 18.77 8.73
#